data_AF-M3QA80-F1
#
_entry.id   AF-M3QA80-F1
#
_cell.length_a   1.000
_cell.length_b   1.000
_cell.length_c   1.000
_cell.angle_alpha   90.00
_cell.angle_beta   90.00
_cell.angle_gamma   90.00
#
_symmetry.space_group_name_H-M   'P 1'
#
loop_
_entity.id
_entity.type
_entity.pdbx_description
1 polymer ?
#
loop_
_entity_poly.entity_id
_entity_poly.type
_entity_poly.pdbx_seq_one_letter_code
_entity_poly.pdbx_strand_id
1 'polypeptide(L)'
;MMKKTLLLSLSLSFLLHAEDDGFYMSAGYQIGEAAQMVKNTKGIQQLSENYEKLNNLLNNYNTLNTLVKLSSDPSTVNDARDNLGSSAKNLLDVKANSPAYQAVLLALNAAVGLWQVTSYAFTACGPGSNESANGGIQTFNNVPGQNTTTITCNSYYEPGHGGPISTENYAIINKAYQIIQKALTANGSNGEGIPVLSNTDTKLDFTINGDKRTGGSPNPKEKFPWSHGQYIHTQWIGTTTTSTTEQINTTNSAQELLKQASIIITTLNSACPNFQNGGSGYWAGISGNGTMCGMFANEISAIQGMIANAQEAVAQAKIVSENTQNQNSLDAGKPFNPYTDASFAESMLKNAQAQAEILNQAEQVVKNFEKIPTAFVNDSLGVCYEVQDGERRGTNPGQTTSNTWGAGCAYVGQTITNLKNSIAHFGTQAEQIDQAVNIADTLVNFKSR
;
A
#
# COMPACT_ATOMS: atom_id res chain seq x y z
N MET A 1 -38.62 12.09 -3.12
CA MET A 1 -39.69 11.82 -2.11
C MET A 1 -40.32 10.50 -2.52
N MET A 2 -40.47 9.44 -1.72
CA MET A 2 -40.58 9.27 -0.27
C MET A 2 -40.12 7.82 0.04
N LYS A 3 -39.27 7.63 1.07
CA LYS A 3 -38.81 6.32 1.59
C LYS A 3 -39.88 5.72 2.51
N LYS A 4 -40.02 4.40 2.55
CA LYS A 4 -40.66 3.66 3.66
C LYS A 4 -39.68 2.67 4.26
N THR A 5 -39.42 2.84 5.55
CA THR A 5 -38.63 1.98 6.43
C THR A 5 -39.58 1.52 7.54
N LEU A 6 -39.60 0.23 7.86
CA LEU A 6 -40.31 -0.30 9.02
C LEU A 6 -39.26 -0.88 9.98
N LEU A 7 -39.16 -0.29 11.17
CA LEU A 7 -38.35 -0.75 12.31
C LEU A 7 -39.33 -1.09 13.43
N LEU A 8 -39.22 -2.30 13.99
CA LEU A 8 -39.95 -2.71 15.20
C LEU A 8 -38.91 -3.00 16.30
N SER A 9 -38.81 -2.10 17.27
CA SER A 9 -38.00 -2.25 18.47
C SER A 9 -38.85 -2.86 19.59
N LEU A 10 -38.42 -4.02 20.09
CA LEU A 10 -38.97 -4.67 21.27
C LEU A 10 -38.12 -4.26 22.48
N SER A 11 -38.66 -3.43 23.36
CA SER A 11 -38.06 -3.13 24.67
C SER A 11 -38.92 -3.78 25.76
N LEU A 12 -38.27 -4.62 26.56
CA LEU A 12 -38.87 -5.36 27.67
C LEU A 12 -38.38 -4.71 28.97
N SER A 13 -39.26 -3.99 29.66
CA SER A 13 -39.00 -3.43 30.98
C SER A 13 -39.98 -4.01 32.00
N PHE A 14 -39.45 -4.78 32.95
CA PHE A 14 -40.16 -5.29 34.13
C PHE A 14 -40.34 -4.17 35.16
N LEU A 15 -41.57 -3.98 35.64
CA LEU A 15 -41.87 -3.40 36.94
C LEU A 15 -43.05 -4.17 37.54
N LEU A 16 -42.76 -4.92 38.61
CA LEU A 16 -43.72 -5.52 39.55
C LEU A 16 -44.55 -4.42 40.21
N HIS A 17 -45.81 -4.68 40.56
CA HIS A 17 -46.45 -4.34 41.85
C HIS A 17 -47.73 -5.17 41.94
N ALA A 18 -47.81 -6.03 42.97
CA ALA A 18 -48.96 -6.82 43.33
C ALA A 18 -49.73 -6.07 44.43
N GLU A 19 -51.05 -5.96 44.29
CA GLU A 19 -51.98 -5.67 45.38
C GLU A 19 -53.10 -6.71 45.37
N ASP A 20 -53.50 -7.06 46.59
CA ASP A 20 -54.41 -8.10 47.04
C ASP A 20 -55.78 -8.13 46.32
N ASP A 21 -56.20 -9.33 45.91
CA ASP A 21 -57.25 -10.09 46.63
C ASP A 21 -57.77 -11.28 45.79
N GLY A 22 -57.69 -12.47 46.38
CA GLY A 22 -58.59 -13.59 46.12
C GLY A 22 -58.47 -14.35 44.80
N PHE A 23 -57.66 -15.41 44.74
CA PHE A 23 -58.03 -16.67 44.04
C PHE A 23 -57.05 -17.82 44.37
N TYR A 24 -57.30 -18.59 45.42
CA TYR A 24 -56.64 -19.89 45.61
C TYR A 24 -57.32 -20.97 44.76
N MET A 25 -57.18 -20.89 43.44
CA MET A 25 -57.32 -22.04 42.54
C MET A 25 -56.38 -21.84 41.32
N SER A 26 -55.49 -22.82 41.10
CA SER A 26 -54.66 -23.04 39.90
C SER A 26 -53.24 -22.46 39.79
N ALA A 27 -52.55 -22.12 40.89
CA ALA A 27 -51.10 -21.84 40.80
C ALA A 27 -50.27 -23.03 40.28
N GLY A 28 -50.70 -24.28 40.50
CA GLY A 28 -50.02 -25.47 39.97
C GLY A 28 -50.17 -25.69 38.45
N TYR A 29 -51.28 -25.23 37.86
CA TYR A 29 -51.56 -25.41 36.43
C TYR A 29 -50.90 -24.28 35.59
N GLN A 30 -50.95 -23.02 36.06
CA GLN A 30 -50.26 -21.91 35.39
C GLN A 30 -48.73 -21.96 35.50
N ILE A 31 -48.18 -22.44 36.63
CA ILE A 31 -46.72 -22.68 36.76
C ILE A 31 -46.29 -23.90 35.92
N GLY A 32 -47.14 -24.92 35.83
CA GLY A 32 -46.95 -26.07 34.96
C GLY A 32 -46.94 -25.69 33.46
N GLU A 33 -47.91 -24.88 33.02
CA GLU A 33 -47.98 -24.38 31.64
C GLU A 33 -46.85 -23.41 31.32
N ALA A 34 -46.47 -22.48 32.21
CA ALA A 34 -45.34 -21.57 31.99
C ALA A 34 -43.98 -22.31 31.98
N ALA A 35 -43.76 -23.26 32.89
CA ALA A 35 -42.56 -24.10 32.89
C ALA A 35 -42.52 -25.04 31.67
N GLN A 36 -43.67 -25.55 31.23
CA GLN A 36 -43.80 -26.34 30.00
C GLN A 36 -43.58 -25.48 28.76
N MET A 37 -44.08 -24.23 28.74
CA MET A 37 -43.88 -23.27 27.66
C MET A 37 -42.40 -22.90 27.55
N VAL A 38 -41.71 -22.61 28.67
CA VAL A 38 -40.26 -22.34 28.69
C VAL A 38 -39.44 -23.58 28.29
N LYS A 39 -39.83 -24.79 28.72
CA LYS A 39 -39.19 -26.05 28.25
C LYS A 39 -39.43 -26.28 26.76
N ASN A 40 -40.63 -26.00 26.26
CA ASN A 40 -40.96 -26.11 24.84
C ASN A 40 -40.20 -25.06 24.01
N THR A 41 -40.04 -23.82 24.49
CA THR A 41 -39.23 -22.78 23.84
C THR A 41 -37.75 -23.16 23.83
N LYS A 42 -37.19 -23.67 24.93
CA LYS A 42 -35.82 -24.20 24.97
C LYS A 42 -35.65 -25.42 24.05
N GLY A 43 -36.63 -26.31 23.99
CA GLY A 43 -36.63 -27.45 23.07
C GLY A 43 -36.70 -27.04 21.60
N ILE A 44 -37.50 -26.03 21.26
CA ILE A 44 -37.58 -25.45 19.91
C ILE A 44 -36.29 -24.74 19.53
N GLN A 45 -35.68 -23.99 20.46
CA GLN A 45 -34.38 -23.34 20.25
C GLN A 45 -33.27 -24.38 20.01
N GLN A 46 -33.20 -25.43 20.84
CA GLN A 46 -32.26 -26.53 20.67
C GLN A 46 -32.48 -27.28 19.34
N LEU A 47 -33.73 -27.46 18.93
CA LEU A 47 -34.07 -28.04 17.63
C LEU A 47 -33.59 -27.15 16.48
N SER A 48 -33.84 -25.83 16.56
CA SER A 48 -33.36 -24.85 15.57
C SER A 48 -31.84 -24.87 15.45
N GLU A 49 -31.12 -24.83 16.58
CA GLU A 49 -29.65 -24.92 16.61
C GLU A 49 -29.15 -26.26 16.02
N ASN A 50 -29.86 -27.36 16.27
CA ASN A 50 -29.53 -28.67 15.69
C ASN A 50 -29.78 -28.70 14.17
N TYR A 51 -30.84 -28.06 13.68
CA TYR A 51 -31.11 -27.92 12.26
C TYR A 51 -30.04 -27.06 11.56
N GLU A 52 -29.61 -25.97 12.18
CA GLU A 52 -28.53 -25.13 11.65
C GLU A 52 -27.21 -25.91 11.59
N LYS A 53 -26.87 -26.66 12.65
CA LYS A 53 -25.70 -27.57 12.65
C LYS A 53 -25.79 -28.63 11.57
N LEU A 54 -26.95 -29.27 11.40
CA LEU A 54 -27.15 -30.28 10.36
C LEU A 54 -27.03 -29.68 8.96
N ASN A 55 -27.61 -28.50 8.73
CA ASN A 55 -27.51 -27.80 7.46
C ASN A 55 -26.05 -27.45 7.12
N ASN A 56 -25.28 -26.97 8.10
CA ASN A 56 -23.86 -26.70 7.93
C ASN A 56 -23.05 -27.99 7.64
N LEU A 57 -23.36 -29.10 8.31
CA LEU A 57 -22.72 -30.39 8.05
C LEU A 57 -23.04 -30.93 6.63
N LEU A 58 -24.29 -30.81 6.19
CA LEU A 58 -24.71 -31.23 4.84
C LEU A 58 -24.02 -30.39 3.76
N ASN A 59 -23.91 -29.08 3.96
CA ASN A 59 -23.18 -28.20 3.05
C ASN A 59 -21.70 -28.59 2.99
N ASN A 60 -21.04 -28.79 4.14
CA ASN A 60 -19.64 -29.23 4.19
C ASN A 60 -19.42 -30.59 3.50
N TYR A 61 -20.32 -31.55 3.73
CA TYR A 61 -20.26 -32.86 3.07
C TYR A 61 -20.39 -32.75 1.54
N ASN A 62 -21.34 -31.94 1.07
CA ASN A 62 -21.57 -31.75 -0.37
C ASN A 62 -20.37 -31.07 -1.05
N THR A 63 -19.79 -30.05 -0.40
CA THR A 63 -18.55 -29.40 -0.88
C THR A 63 -17.39 -30.39 -0.94
N LEU A 64 -17.14 -31.14 0.14
CA LEU A 64 -16.05 -32.11 0.19
C LEU A 64 -16.22 -33.22 -0.84
N ASN A 65 -17.42 -33.79 -0.97
CA ASN A 65 -17.73 -34.81 -1.97
C ASN A 65 -17.51 -34.30 -3.40
N THR A 66 -17.81 -33.02 -3.65
CA THR A 66 -17.54 -32.39 -4.95
C THR A 66 -16.04 -32.23 -5.17
N LEU A 67 -15.28 -31.76 -4.19
CA LEU A 67 -13.83 -31.61 -4.28
C LEU A 67 -13.11 -32.95 -4.51
N VAL A 68 -13.54 -34.03 -3.85
CA VAL A 68 -12.98 -35.38 -4.08
C VAL A 68 -13.21 -35.83 -5.52
N LYS A 69 -14.40 -35.59 -6.09
CA LYS A 69 -14.70 -35.90 -7.49
C LYS A 69 -13.85 -35.10 -8.45
N LEU A 70 -13.78 -33.78 -8.26
CA LEU A 70 -12.97 -32.87 -9.09
C LEU A 70 -11.48 -33.24 -9.03
N SER A 71 -10.98 -33.54 -7.83
CA SER A 71 -9.59 -33.95 -7.62
C SER A 71 -9.28 -35.33 -8.19
N SER A 72 -10.29 -36.16 -8.46
CA SER A 72 -10.10 -37.48 -9.09
C SER A 72 -10.27 -37.45 -10.62
N ASP A 73 -10.63 -36.29 -11.19
CA ASP A 73 -10.79 -36.12 -12.64
C ASP A 73 -9.56 -35.43 -13.24
N PRO A 74 -8.74 -36.14 -14.03
CA PRO A 74 -7.53 -35.57 -14.63
C PRO A 74 -7.82 -34.38 -15.55
N SER A 75 -9.02 -34.31 -16.16
CA SER A 75 -9.41 -33.20 -17.04
C SER A 75 -9.59 -31.93 -16.22
N THR A 76 -10.37 -32.03 -15.14
CA THR A 76 -10.58 -30.92 -14.18
C THR A 76 -9.25 -30.46 -13.56
N VAL A 77 -8.37 -31.39 -13.20
CA VAL A 77 -7.06 -31.05 -12.65
C VAL A 77 -6.18 -30.34 -13.67
N ASN A 78 -6.19 -30.77 -14.94
CA ASN A 78 -5.49 -30.07 -16.02
C ASN A 78 -6.04 -28.65 -16.21
N ASP A 79 -7.37 -28.49 -16.27
CA ASP A 79 -8.01 -27.17 -16.40
C ASP A 79 -7.62 -26.23 -15.25
N ALA A 80 -7.59 -26.73 -14.02
CA ALA A 80 -7.16 -25.95 -12.86
C ALA A 80 -5.69 -25.52 -12.96
N ARG A 81 -4.80 -26.40 -13.45
CA ARG A 81 -3.38 -26.09 -13.67
C ARG A 81 -3.18 -25.08 -14.80
N ASP A 82 -3.92 -25.20 -15.89
CA ASP A 82 -3.88 -24.27 -17.02
C ASP A 82 -4.39 -22.87 -16.65
N ASN A 83 -5.47 -22.81 -15.86
CA ASN A 83 -5.99 -21.57 -15.29
C ASN A 83 -4.98 -20.92 -14.33
N LEU A 84 -4.32 -21.71 -13.48
CA LEU A 84 -3.23 -21.23 -12.61
C LEU A 84 -2.04 -20.69 -13.42
N GLY A 85 -1.64 -21.36 -14.50
CA GLY A 85 -0.58 -20.88 -15.39
C GLY A 85 -0.95 -19.55 -16.06
N SER A 86 -2.19 -19.43 -16.51
CA SER A 86 -2.71 -18.21 -17.15
C SER A 86 -2.82 -17.03 -16.18
N SER A 87 -3.32 -17.28 -14.96
CA SER A 87 -3.40 -16.27 -13.90
C SER A 87 -2.02 -15.83 -13.41
N ALA A 88 -1.06 -16.75 -13.28
CA ALA A 88 0.33 -16.43 -12.96
C ALA A 88 0.93 -15.45 -13.98
N LYS A 89 0.76 -15.72 -15.27
CA LYS A 89 1.21 -14.81 -16.35
C LYS A 89 0.52 -13.44 -16.24
N ASN A 90 -0.78 -13.41 -15.98
CA ASN A 90 -1.51 -12.15 -15.86
C ASN A 90 -1.12 -11.35 -14.61
N LEU A 91 -0.68 -12.00 -13.52
CA LEU A 91 -0.14 -11.31 -12.35
C LEU A 91 1.29 -10.83 -12.59
N LEU A 92 2.15 -11.65 -13.19
CA LEU A 92 3.59 -11.42 -13.18
C LEU A 92 4.17 -10.80 -14.45
N ASP A 93 3.54 -11.04 -15.61
CA ASP A 93 4.04 -10.66 -16.93
C ASP A 93 3.22 -9.55 -17.61
N VAL A 94 2.20 -9.03 -16.94
CA VAL A 94 1.31 -7.98 -17.45
C VAL A 94 1.39 -6.75 -16.54
N LYS A 95 1.25 -5.56 -17.12
CA LYS A 95 1.25 -4.28 -16.39
C LYS A 95 -0.15 -3.77 -16.08
N ALA A 96 -0.92 -3.42 -17.12
CA ALA A 96 -2.18 -2.69 -16.98
C ALA A 96 -3.25 -3.47 -16.19
N ASN A 97 -3.43 -4.75 -16.53
CA ASN A 97 -4.46 -5.61 -15.93
C ASN A 97 -3.93 -6.49 -14.79
N SER A 98 -2.71 -6.26 -14.30
CA SER A 98 -2.15 -6.98 -13.16
C SER A 98 -2.41 -6.20 -11.86
N PRO A 99 -3.22 -6.74 -10.93
CA PRO A 99 -3.34 -6.19 -9.58
C PRO A 99 -1.99 -6.05 -8.87
N ALA A 100 -1.09 -7.02 -9.07
CA ALA A 100 0.22 -7.01 -8.44
C ALA A 100 1.09 -5.84 -8.94
N TYR A 101 1.15 -5.64 -10.26
CA TYR A 101 1.89 -4.52 -10.85
C TYR A 101 1.31 -3.17 -10.45
N GLN A 102 -0.02 -3.02 -10.51
CA GLN A 102 -0.68 -1.76 -10.13
C GLN A 102 -0.49 -1.44 -8.63
N ALA A 103 -0.44 -2.45 -7.76
CA ALA A 103 -0.19 -2.29 -6.33
C ALA A 103 1.24 -1.79 -6.05
N VAL A 104 2.24 -2.40 -6.69
CA VAL A 104 3.63 -1.93 -6.64
C VAL A 104 3.72 -0.49 -7.12
N LEU A 105 3.16 -0.20 -8.29
CA LEU A 105 3.19 1.14 -8.89
C LEU A 105 2.55 2.18 -7.96
N LEU A 106 1.41 1.86 -7.34
CA LEU A 106 0.73 2.77 -6.42
C LEU A 106 1.57 3.07 -5.16
N ALA A 107 2.23 2.06 -4.58
CA ALA A 107 3.10 2.23 -3.42
C ALA A 107 4.30 3.14 -3.74
N LEU A 108 4.95 2.93 -4.89
CA LEU A 108 6.06 3.78 -5.36
C LEU A 108 5.59 5.21 -5.60
N ASN A 109 4.46 5.36 -6.29
CA ASN A 109 3.89 6.65 -6.64
C ASN A 109 3.45 7.45 -5.41
N ALA A 110 2.86 6.81 -4.41
CA ALA A 110 2.48 7.48 -3.18
C ALA A 110 3.71 7.97 -2.40
N ALA A 111 4.79 7.18 -2.34
CA ALA A 111 6.02 7.57 -1.66
C ALA A 111 6.73 8.75 -2.33
N VAL A 112 6.90 8.68 -3.66
CA VAL A 112 7.46 9.76 -4.47
C VAL A 112 6.57 11.01 -4.41
N GLY A 113 5.26 10.83 -4.50
CA GLY A 113 4.28 11.91 -4.44
C GLY A 113 4.31 12.66 -3.11
N LEU A 114 4.43 11.95 -1.97
CA LEU A 114 4.54 12.60 -0.67
C LEU A 114 5.80 13.49 -0.60
N TRP A 115 6.93 13.01 -1.11
CA TRP A 115 8.17 13.81 -1.18
C TRP A 115 7.98 15.06 -2.06
N GLN A 116 7.39 14.92 -3.26
CA GLN A 116 7.15 16.04 -4.18
C GLN A 116 6.23 17.11 -3.58
N VAL A 117 5.20 16.68 -2.85
CA VAL A 117 4.23 17.57 -2.21
C VAL A 117 4.83 18.34 -1.03
N THR A 118 5.79 17.75 -0.30
CA THR A 118 6.24 18.29 1.00
C THR A 118 7.62 18.93 1.00
N SER A 119 8.52 18.48 0.13
CA SER A 119 9.94 18.87 0.10
C SER A 119 10.19 20.38 0.05
N TYR A 120 9.44 21.13 -0.76
CA TYR A 120 9.59 22.58 -0.89
C TYR A 120 9.26 23.34 0.40
N ALA A 121 8.44 22.75 1.27
CA ALA A 121 7.86 23.41 2.43
C ALA A 121 8.71 23.25 3.69
N PHE A 122 9.80 22.49 3.67
CA PHE A 122 10.67 22.37 4.85
C PHE A 122 11.28 23.72 5.21
N THR A 123 11.43 23.97 6.51
CA THR A 123 11.95 25.23 7.05
C THR A 123 13.31 25.56 6.45
N ALA A 124 14.19 24.56 6.39
CA ALA A 124 15.47 24.61 5.70
C ALA A 124 16.07 23.20 5.61
N CYS A 125 17.17 23.08 4.88
CA CYS A 125 18.08 21.95 4.98
C CYS A 125 19.53 22.44 5.06
N GLY A 126 20.42 21.71 5.75
CA GLY A 126 21.81 22.14 5.86
C GLY A 126 22.65 21.40 6.89
N PRO A 127 23.93 21.79 7.01
CA PRO A 127 24.86 21.16 7.94
C PRO A 127 24.76 21.68 9.39
N GLY A 128 24.13 22.83 9.62
CA GLY A 128 24.18 23.53 10.91
C GLY A 128 25.35 24.50 11.01
N SER A 129 25.73 24.84 12.24
CA SER A 129 26.77 25.86 12.52
C SER A 129 28.20 25.37 12.24
N ASN A 130 28.38 24.07 12.01
CA ASN A 130 29.62 23.47 11.53
C ASN A 130 29.48 23.08 10.04
N GLU A 131 30.13 23.82 9.15
CA GLU A 131 30.08 23.63 7.69
C GLU A 131 30.38 22.19 7.24
N SER A 132 31.18 21.44 8.00
CA SER A 132 31.62 20.08 7.64
C SER A 132 30.76 18.96 8.23
N ALA A 133 29.85 19.28 9.15
CA ALA A 133 28.98 18.30 9.80
C ALA A 133 27.77 17.93 8.93
N ASN A 134 27.08 16.83 9.29
CA ASN A 134 25.73 16.52 8.78
C ASN A 134 25.61 16.47 7.24
N GLY A 135 26.67 16.06 6.54
CA GLY A 135 26.76 15.99 5.07
C GLY A 135 27.29 17.27 4.39
N GLY A 136 27.61 18.30 5.15
CA GLY A 136 28.15 19.57 4.66
C GLY A 136 27.15 20.42 3.89
N ILE A 137 27.62 21.34 3.05
CA ILE A 137 26.76 22.14 2.16
C ILE A 137 26.75 21.49 0.77
N GLN A 138 25.56 21.18 0.27
CA GLN A 138 25.38 20.57 -1.06
C GLN A 138 24.24 21.22 -1.83
N THR A 139 24.35 21.20 -3.15
CA THR A 139 23.29 21.53 -4.09
C THR A 139 22.83 20.25 -4.78
N PHE A 140 21.54 19.94 -4.66
CA PHE A 140 20.91 18.79 -5.29
C PHE A 140 20.13 19.23 -6.53
N ASN A 141 20.40 18.59 -7.67
CA ASN A 141 19.72 18.86 -8.93
C ASN A 141 18.56 17.88 -9.15
N ASN A 142 17.63 18.25 -10.02
CA ASN A 142 16.44 17.46 -10.38
C ASN A 142 15.53 17.11 -9.18
N VAL A 143 15.45 17.99 -8.19
CA VAL A 143 14.61 17.84 -6.99
C VAL A 143 13.44 18.83 -7.00
N PRO A 144 12.28 18.45 -6.43
CA PRO A 144 11.12 19.34 -6.33
C PRO A 144 11.41 20.50 -5.37
N GLY A 145 11.54 21.71 -5.92
CA GLY A 145 11.67 22.95 -5.16
C GLY A 145 10.68 24.00 -5.65
N GLN A 146 10.40 25.02 -4.82
CA GLN A 146 9.47 26.07 -5.17
C GLN A 146 9.97 26.85 -6.41
N ASN A 147 9.30 26.66 -7.55
CA ASN A 147 9.64 27.24 -8.85
C ASN A 147 11.07 26.92 -9.33
N THR A 148 11.64 25.80 -8.89
CA THR A 148 13.01 25.39 -9.21
C THR A 148 13.14 23.86 -9.23
N THR A 149 14.15 23.36 -9.92
CA THR A 149 14.54 21.94 -9.92
C THR A 149 15.79 21.67 -9.07
N THR A 150 16.23 22.68 -8.31
CA THR A 150 17.49 22.65 -7.58
C THR A 150 17.27 23.15 -6.15
N ILE A 151 17.79 22.43 -5.17
CA ILE A 151 17.78 22.82 -3.75
C ILE A 151 19.20 22.84 -3.22
N THR A 152 19.56 23.91 -2.52
CA THR A 152 20.84 24.00 -1.81
C THR A 152 20.60 23.88 -0.31
N CYS A 153 21.24 22.91 0.33
CA CYS A 153 21.20 22.72 1.77
C CYS A 153 22.34 23.47 2.45
N ASN A 154 22.09 24.73 2.80
CA ASN A 154 23.06 25.65 3.40
C ASN A 154 22.58 26.27 4.72
N SER A 155 21.57 25.70 5.38
CA SER A 155 21.09 26.21 6.66
C SER A 155 22.19 26.24 7.72
N TYR A 156 22.23 27.34 8.48
CA TYR A 156 23.11 27.50 9.64
C TYR A 156 22.48 26.95 10.93
N TYR A 157 21.19 26.60 10.90
CA TYR A 157 20.51 25.99 12.04
C TYR A 157 20.87 24.53 12.19
N GLU A 158 21.09 24.10 13.44
CA GLU A 158 21.38 22.71 13.72
C GLU A 158 20.23 21.80 13.25
N PRO A 159 20.50 20.83 12.37
CA PRO A 159 19.49 19.89 11.93
C PRO A 159 19.08 18.95 13.07
N GLY A 160 17.84 18.49 13.04
CA GLY A 160 17.31 17.61 14.08
C GLY A 160 15.78 17.50 14.03
N HIS A 161 15.23 16.67 14.91
CA HIS A 161 13.78 16.45 14.99
C HIS A 161 13.04 17.77 15.26
N GLY A 162 12.10 18.13 14.38
CA GLY A 162 11.40 19.42 14.45
C GLY A 162 12.26 20.64 14.08
N GLY A 163 13.41 20.43 13.44
CA GLY A 163 14.29 21.47 12.91
C GLY A 163 14.49 21.34 11.39
N PRO A 164 15.55 21.93 10.83
CA PRO A 164 15.99 21.65 9.47
C PRO A 164 16.29 20.16 9.27
N ILE A 165 16.08 19.67 8.05
CA ILE A 165 16.60 18.36 7.64
C ILE A 165 18.12 18.47 7.40
N SER A 166 18.90 17.51 7.87
CA SER A 166 20.34 17.49 7.59
C SER A 166 20.59 17.30 6.09
N THR A 167 21.72 17.84 5.60
CA THR A 167 22.16 17.59 4.22
C THR A 167 22.34 16.09 3.94
N GLU A 168 22.82 15.33 4.93
CA GLU A 168 22.95 13.88 4.85
C GLU A 168 21.60 13.16 4.63
N ASN A 169 20.59 13.47 5.44
CA ASN A 169 19.26 12.87 5.27
C ASN A 169 18.61 13.30 3.94
N TYR A 170 18.81 14.55 3.53
CA TYR A 170 18.36 15.02 2.22
C TYR A 170 19.04 14.25 1.08
N ALA A 171 20.34 13.97 1.18
CA ALA A 171 21.07 13.19 0.19
C ALA A 171 20.55 11.75 0.08
N ILE A 172 20.24 11.10 1.22
CA ILE A 172 19.63 9.76 1.27
C ILE A 172 18.30 9.74 0.53
N ILE A 173 17.41 10.69 0.83
CA ILE A 173 16.11 10.80 0.17
C ILE A 173 16.29 11.11 -1.32
N ASN A 174 17.16 12.06 -1.68
CA ASN A 174 17.41 12.43 -3.06
C ASN A 174 17.88 11.24 -3.88
N LYS A 175 18.84 10.46 -3.38
CA LYS A 175 19.33 9.27 -4.09
C LYS A 175 18.20 8.27 -4.36
N ALA A 176 17.41 7.94 -3.35
CA ALA A 176 16.27 7.04 -3.49
C ALA A 176 15.21 7.59 -4.47
N TYR A 177 14.89 8.88 -4.37
CA TYR A 177 13.98 9.58 -5.28
C TYR A 177 14.46 9.53 -6.73
N GLN A 178 15.73 9.85 -7.00
CA GLN A 178 16.30 9.83 -8.35
C GLN A 178 16.28 8.42 -8.96
N ILE A 179 16.53 7.36 -8.16
CA ILE A 179 16.43 5.98 -8.62
C ILE A 179 15.02 5.66 -9.11
N ILE A 180 13.99 5.98 -8.31
CA ILE A 180 12.60 5.71 -8.69
C ILE A 180 12.19 6.55 -9.91
N GLN A 181 12.55 7.83 -9.94
CA GLN A 181 12.24 8.71 -11.06
C GLN A 181 12.90 8.23 -12.36
N LYS A 182 14.15 7.76 -12.28
CA LYS A 182 14.85 7.19 -13.44
C LYS A 182 14.20 5.88 -13.89
N ALA A 183 13.76 5.04 -12.97
CA ALA A 183 13.04 3.80 -13.29
C ALA A 183 11.72 4.07 -14.01
N LEU A 184 10.95 5.06 -13.55
CA LEU A 184 9.68 5.46 -14.17
C LEU A 184 9.86 5.97 -15.62
N THR A 185 11.01 6.56 -15.94
CA THR A 185 11.32 7.07 -17.29
C THR A 185 12.14 6.14 -18.17
N ALA A 186 12.50 4.95 -17.70
CA ALA A 186 13.42 4.05 -18.40
C ALA A 186 12.95 3.65 -19.82
N ASN A 187 11.64 3.63 -20.08
CA ASN A 187 11.04 3.33 -21.39
C ASN A 187 10.28 4.53 -22.00
N GLY A 188 10.70 5.74 -21.67
CA GLY A 188 10.05 6.98 -22.11
C GLY A 188 9.37 7.73 -20.96
N SER A 189 8.88 8.94 -21.22
CA SER A 189 8.32 9.84 -20.19
C SER A 189 6.83 9.59 -19.89
N ASN A 190 6.38 8.33 -19.97
CA ASN A 190 4.98 7.94 -19.74
C ASN A 190 4.74 7.20 -18.42
N GLY A 191 5.80 6.88 -17.66
CA GLY A 191 5.68 6.22 -16.34
C GLY A 191 5.60 4.70 -16.41
N GLU A 192 5.78 4.12 -17.59
CA GLU A 192 5.75 2.68 -17.82
C GLU A 192 7.17 2.07 -17.85
N GLY A 193 8.17 2.81 -17.36
CA GLY A 193 9.57 2.38 -17.34
C GLY A 193 9.85 1.21 -16.39
N ILE A 194 8.98 0.94 -15.41
CA ILE A 194 9.12 -0.18 -14.48
C ILE A 194 8.76 -1.50 -15.20
N PRO A 195 9.62 -2.53 -15.19
CA PRO A 195 9.34 -3.83 -15.78
C PRO A 195 8.22 -4.59 -15.06
N VAL A 196 7.71 -5.62 -15.73
CA VAL A 196 6.77 -6.59 -15.13
C VAL A 196 7.43 -7.35 -13.97
N LEU A 197 6.65 -7.90 -13.04
CA LEU A 197 7.16 -8.48 -11.78
C LEU A 197 8.11 -9.66 -11.98
N SER A 198 7.92 -10.45 -13.04
CA SER A 198 8.82 -11.56 -13.37
C SER A 198 10.21 -11.10 -13.83
N ASN A 199 10.35 -9.87 -14.31
CA ASN A 199 11.62 -9.32 -14.75
C ASN A 199 12.32 -8.60 -13.58
N THR A 200 13.33 -9.27 -13.02
CA THR A 200 14.09 -8.79 -11.87
C THR A 200 15.52 -8.33 -12.19
N ASP A 201 15.99 -8.56 -13.43
CA ASP A 201 17.39 -8.40 -13.84
C ASP A 201 17.67 -7.16 -14.71
N THR A 202 16.63 -6.38 -15.05
CA THR A 202 16.81 -5.16 -15.86
C THR A 202 17.72 -4.18 -15.14
N LYS A 203 18.82 -3.77 -15.77
CA LYS A 203 19.76 -2.79 -15.20
C LYS A 203 19.21 -1.36 -15.25
N LEU A 204 19.58 -0.55 -14.26
CA LEU A 204 19.28 0.87 -14.20
C LEU A 204 20.55 1.65 -13.85
N ASP A 205 21.30 1.99 -14.90
CA ASP A 205 22.57 2.71 -14.77
C ASP A 205 22.37 4.18 -15.17
N PHE A 206 22.77 5.09 -14.29
CA PHE A 206 22.68 6.53 -14.53
C PHE A 206 23.56 7.34 -13.58
N THR A 207 23.75 8.62 -13.89
CA THR A 207 24.52 9.54 -13.06
C THR A 207 23.60 10.54 -12.36
N ILE A 208 23.80 10.72 -11.05
CA ILE A 208 23.23 11.83 -10.30
C ILE A 208 24.24 12.97 -10.30
N ASN A 209 23.77 14.17 -10.66
CA ASN A 209 24.58 15.38 -10.64
C ASN A 209 24.18 16.26 -9.44
N GLY A 210 25.16 16.94 -8.87
CA GLY A 210 24.96 17.95 -7.82
C GLY A 210 26.23 18.74 -7.62
N ASP A 211 26.28 19.56 -6.58
CA ASP A 211 27.49 20.28 -6.22
C ASP A 211 27.80 20.18 -4.73
N LYS A 212 29.08 20.09 -4.39
CA LYS A 212 29.57 20.35 -3.03
C LYS A 212 29.97 21.81 -2.92
N ARG A 213 29.68 22.43 -1.78
CA ARG A 213 29.99 23.84 -1.52
C ARG A 213 30.84 23.95 -0.26
N THR A 214 31.92 24.74 -0.31
CA THR A 214 32.87 24.88 0.81
C THR A 214 33.43 26.30 0.93
N GLY A 215 34.03 26.60 2.09
CA GLY A 215 34.67 27.89 2.35
C GLY A 215 33.68 29.02 2.56
N GLY A 216 32.43 28.70 2.92
CA GLY A 216 31.42 29.69 3.21
C GLY A 216 31.68 30.42 4.53
N SER A 217 31.00 31.54 4.71
CA SER A 217 30.86 32.23 5.99
C SER A 217 29.38 32.34 6.36
N PRO A 218 29.02 32.39 7.66
CA PRO A 218 27.65 32.70 8.04
C PRO A 218 27.22 34.06 7.45
N ASN A 219 25.94 34.18 7.04
CA ASN A 219 25.39 35.45 6.58
C ASN A 219 25.46 36.52 7.67
N PRO A 220 25.38 37.83 7.36
CA PRO A 220 25.17 38.84 8.38
C PRO A 220 23.98 38.47 9.27
N LYS A 221 24.06 38.76 10.56
CA LYS A 221 22.94 38.45 11.46
C LYS A 221 21.73 39.28 11.08
N GLU A 222 20.58 38.63 10.98
CA GLU A 222 19.31 39.24 10.63
C GLU A 222 18.29 39.03 11.75
N LYS A 223 17.32 39.94 11.85
CA LYS A 223 16.27 39.92 12.87
C LYS A 223 14.94 39.58 12.21
N PHE A 224 14.36 38.45 12.61
CA PHE A 224 13.08 37.97 12.08
C PHE A 224 11.96 38.04 13.13
N PRO A 225 10.68 38.07 12.75
CA PRO A 225 9.57 38.03 13.71
C PRO A 225 9.66 36.87 14.72
N TRP A 226 10.14 35.71 14.28
CA TRP A 226 10.31 34.48 15.09
C TRP A 226 11.63 34.42 15.88
N SER A 227 12.51 35.42 15.73
CA SER A 227 13.81 35.47 16.44
C SER A 227 13.72 36.01 17.88
N HIS A 228 12.51 36.30 18.39
CA HIS A 228 12.28 36.87 19.73
C HIS A 228 13.13 38.13 20.01
N GLY A 229 13.35 38.95 18.99
CA GLY A 229 14.10 40.19 19.13
C GLY A 229 15.60 40.07 18.79
N GLN A 230 16.13 38.86 18.61
CA GLN A 230 17.56 38.57 18.46
C GLN A 230 18.03 38.61 17.01
N TYR A 231 19.28 39.02 16.82
CA TYR A 231 19.97 38.96 15.53
C TYR A 231 20.67 37.59 15.40
N ILE A 232 20.34 36.84 14.36
CA ILE A 232 20.79 35.45 14.18
C ILE A 232 21.28 35.17 12.75
N HIS A 233 22.18 34.21 12.63
CA HIS A 233 22.60 33.65 11.35
C HIS A 233 21.57 32.62 10.89
N THR A 234 21.27 32.59 9.60
CA THR A 234 20.28 31.66 9.02
C THR A 234 20.89 30.69 8.03
N GLN A 235 21.97 31.09 7.35
CA GLN A 235 22.57 30.31 6.29
C GLN A 235 24.05 30.62 6.08
N TRP A 236 24.73 29.69 5.42
CA TRP A 236 26.06 29.88 4.86
C TRP A 236 25.98 30.60 3.50
N ILE A 237 26.84 31.60 3.30
CA ILE A 237 26.98 32.39 2.06
C ILE A 237 28.45 32.43 1.62
N GLY A 238 28.70 32.91 0.40
CA GLY A 238 30.07 33.08 -0.12
C GLY A 238 30.82 31.78 -0.40
N THR A 239 30.12 30.65 -0.44
CA THR A 239 30.71 29.33 -0.68
C THR A 239 31.26 29.20 -2.11
N THR A 240 32.34 28.45 -2.28
CA THR A 240 32.84 28.01 -3.59
C THR A 240 32.20 26.68 -3.99
N THR A 241 31.71 26.60 -5.23
CA THR A 241 31.03 25.42 -5.78
C THR A 241 32.02 24.48 -6.47
N THR A 242 31.92 23.18 -6.18
CA THR A 242 32.61 22.12 -6.92
C THR A 242 31.57 21.09 -7.37
N SER A 243 31.45 20.89 -8.68
CA SER A 243 30.50 19.91 -9.20
C SER A 243 30.87 18.48 -8.83
N THR A 244 29.85 17.70 -8.53
CA THR A 244 29.94 16.31 -8.09
C THR A 244 29.05 15.43 -8.96
N THR A 245 29.52 14.21 -9.19
CA THR A 245 28.76 13.18 -9.89
C THR A 245 28.81 11.89 -9.10
N GLU A 246 27.67 11.21 -9.01
CA GLU A 246 27.57 9.89 -8.40
C GLU A 246 27.04 8.91 -9.45
N GLN A 247 27.82 7.86 -9.73
CA GLN A 247 27.38 6.78 -10.61
C GLN A 247 26.52 5.79 -9.84
N ILE A 248 25.29 5.60 -10.31
CA ILE A 248 24.35 4.64 -9.75
C ILE A 248 24.30 3.43 -10.68
N ASN A 249 24.58 2.26 -10.11
CA ASN A 249 24.42 0.97 -10.78
C ASN A 249 23.48 0.14 -9.90
N THR A 250 22.26 -0.09 -10.37
CA THR A 250 21.24 -0.85 -9.64
C THR A 250 20.34 -1.62 -10.59
N THR A 251 19.33 -2.32 -10.07
CA THR A 251 18.33 -3.03 -10.86
C THR A 251 16.98 -2.28 -10.87
N ASN A 252 16.36 -2.22 -12.03
CA ASN A 252 14.98 -1.77 -12.23
C ASN A 252 14.04 -2.96 -11.96
N SER A 253 13.89 -3.32 -10.68
CA SER A 253 13.00 -4.39 -10.23
C SER A 253 12.02 -3.86 -9.19
N ALA A 254 10.83 -4.44 -9.12
CA ALA A 254 9.82 -4.06 -8.11
C ALA A 254 10.40 -4.11 -6.68
N GLN A 255 11.19 -5.15 -6.38
CA GLN A 255 11.82 -5.32 -5.07
C GLN A 255 12.78 -4.17 -4.73
N GLU A 256 13.68 -3.81 -5.65
CA GLU A 256 14.67 -2.76 -5.41
C GLU A 256 14.00 -1.38 -5.33
N LEU A 257 13.01 -1.10 -6.19
CA LEU A 257 12.29 0.18 -6.16
C LEU A 257 11.46 0.36 -4.90
N LEU A 258 10.79 -0.69 -4.41
CA LEU A 258 10.03 -0.63 -3.15
C LEU A 258 10.96 -0.40 -1.95
N LYS A 259 12.19 -0.93 -1.98
CA LYS A 259 13.22 -0.61 -0.99
C LYS A 259 13.59 0.87 -1.05
N GLN A 260 13.76 1.46 -2.24
CA GLN A 260 14.00 2.91 -2.36
C GLN A 260 12.81 3.74 -1.83
N ALA A 261 11.57 3.33 -2.11
CA ALA A 261 10.39 4.01 -1.57
C ALA A 261 10.35 3.93 -0.03
N SER A 262 10.70 2.78 0.54
CA SER A 262 10.82 2.59 1.99
C SER A 262 11.89 3.52 2.60
N ILE A 263 13.04 3.69 1.93
CA ILE A 263 14.10 4.61 2.35
C ILE A 263 13.58 6.04 2.41
N ILE A 264 12.86 6.52 1.39
CA ILE A 264 12.29 7.88 1.37
C ILE A 264 11.40 8.10 2.60
N ILE A 265 10.42 7.21 2.80
CA ILE A 265 9.40 7.39 3.84
C ILE A 265 9.99 7.22 5.24
N THR A 266 10.88 6.25 5.44
CA THR A 266 11.52 6.02 6.74
C THR A 266 12.47 7.16 7.10
N THR A 267 13.20 7.72 6.14
CA THR A 267 14.08 8.87 6.39
C THR A 267 13.27 10.12 6.70
N LEU A 268 12.17 10.37 5.98
CA LEU A 268 11.24 11.47 6.28
C LEU A 268 10.65 11.37 7.69
N ASN A 269 10.21 10.17 8.08
CA ASN A 269 9.61 9.94 9.38
C ASN A 269 10.63 10.09 10.53
N SER A 270 11.83 9.54 10.37
CA SER A 270 12.87 9.58 11.40
C SER A 270 13.53 10.95 11.53
N ALA A 271 13.82 11.63 10.41
CA ALA A 271 14.38 12.97 10.44
C ALA A 271 13.37 14.00 10.96
N CYS A 272 12.08 13.80 10.66
CA CYS A 272 10.96 14.62 11.09
C CYS A 272 11.21 16.14 11.02
N PRO A 273 11.56 16.69 9.84
CA PRO A 273 11.84 18.12 9.71
C PRO A 273 10.60 18.98 9.98
N ASN A 274 10.83 20.22 10.37
CA ASN A 274 9.78 21.22 10.55
C ASN A 274 9.45 21.93 9.24
N PHE A 275 8.18 22.23 9.03
CA PHE A 275 7.68 23.01 7.90
C PHE A 275 7.69 24.51 8.17
N GLN A 276 7.88 25.28 7.10
CA GLN A 276 7.70 26.73 7.10
C GLN A 276 6.30 27.08 7.60
N ASN A 277 6.19 28.09 8.46
CA ASN A 277 4.92 28.53 9.08
C ASN A 277 4.14 27.39 9.77
N GLY A 278 4.83 26.35 10.23
CA GLY A 278 4.21 25.16 10.83
C GLY A 278 3.32 24.38 9.86
N GLY A 279 3.51 24.53 8.54
CA GLY A 279 2.71 23.86 7.50
C GLY A 279 1.25 24.31 7.43
N SER A 280 0.86 25.36 8.16
CA SER A 280 -0.53 25.79 8.26
C SER A 280 -1.03 26.31 6.90
N GLY A 281 -2.12 25.71 6.43
CA GLY A 281 -2.79 26.12 5.19
C GLY A 281 -2.09 25.65 3.91
N TYR A 282 -1.07 24.80 4.00
CA TYR A 282 -0.34 24.31 2.81
C TYR A 282 -1.07 23.16 2.11
N TRP A 283 -1.73 22.29 2.87
CA TRP A 283 -2.34 21.07 2.31
C TRP A 283 -3.73 20.83 2.89
N ALA A 284 -4.72 20.67 2.01
CA ALA A 284 -6.08 20.38 2.43
C ALA A 284 -6.17 19.04 3.17
N GLY A 285 -6.87 19.01 4.31
CA GLY A 285 -7.07 17.78 5.09
C GLY A 285 -5.86 17.33 5.91
N ILE A 286 -4.75 18.07 5.90
CA ILE A 286 -3.58 17.82 6.75
C ILE A 286 -3.55 18.86 7.87
N SER A 287 -3.26 18.41 9.10
CA SER A 287 -3.12 19.26 10.27
C SER A 287 -2.14 18.63 11.26
N GLY A 288 -1.53 19.44 12.13
CA GLY A 288 -0.65 18.90 13.16
C GLY A 288 0.28 19.96 13.76
N ASN A 289 1.41 19.49 14.25
CA ASN A 289 2.34 20.26 15.09
C ASN A 289 3.45 21.00 14.31
N GLY A 290 3.36 21.09 12.99
CA GLY A 290 4.37 21.71 12.13
C GLY A 290 5.50 20.80 11.66
N THR A 291 5.57 19.55 12.12
CA THR A 291 6.63 18.61 11.74
C THR A 291 6.16 17.56 10.74
N MET A 292 7.07 17.00 9.92
CA MET A 292 6.75 15.96 8.94
C MET A 292 6.11 14.72 9.58
N CYS A 293 6.75 14.13 10.59
CA CYS A 293 6.23 12.93 11.25
C CYS A 293 4.97 13.21 12.10
N GLY A 294 4.72 14.45 12.52
CA GLY A 294 3.52 14.81 13.27
C GLY A 294 2.33 15.12 12.37
N MET A 295 2.50 16.01 11.39
CA MET A 295 1.43 16.41 10.47
C MET A 295 1.04 15.29 9.50
N PHE A 296 2.02 14.50 9.05
CA PHE A 296 1.81 13.43 8.08
C PHE A 296 1.86 12.03 8.70
N ALA A 297 1.63 11.90 10.02
CA ALA A 297 1.74 10.61 10.73
C ALA A 297 0.87 9.52 10.10
N ASN A 298 -0.38 9.87 9.76
CA ASN A 298 -1.34 8.97 9.15
C ASN A 298 -0.94 8.60 7.71
N GLU A 299 -0.50 9.58 6.93
CA GLU A 299 -0.12 9.40 5.52
C GLU A 299 1.17 8.57 5.40
N ILE A 300 2.16 8.84 6.26
CA ILE A 300 3.39 8.05 6.40
C ILE A 300 3.03 6.61 6.76
N SER A 301 2.18 6.40 7.77
CA SER A 301 1.78 5.05 8.19
C SER A 301 1.04 4.29 7.08
N ALA A 302 0.12 4.97 6.38
CA ALA A 302 -0.59 4.42 5.24
C ALA A 302 0.38 3.99 4.12
N ILE A 303 1.30 4.87 3.72
CA ILE A 303 2.28 4.59 2.66
C ILE A 303 3.26 3.49 3.08
N GLN A 304 3.69 3.46 4.34
CA GLN A 304 4.50 2.35 4.87
C GLN A 304 3.76 1.01 4.75
N GLY A 305 2.47 0.98 5.11
CA GLY A 305 1.63 -0.21 4.94
C GLY A 305 1.46 -0.62 3.48
N MET A 306 1.30 0.35 2.56
CA MET A 306 1.25 0.08 1.12
C MET A 306 2.55 -0.55 0.62
N ILE A 307 3.71 0.01 1.00
CA ILE A 307 5.03 -0.51 0.62
C ILE A 307 5.21 -1.93 1.17
N ALA A 308 4.85 -2.18 2.43
CA ALA A 308 4.99 -3.49 3.06
C ALA A 308 4.15 -4.56 2.35
N ASN A 309 2.87 -4.27 2.06
CA ASN A 309 2.00 -5.20 1.34
C ASN A 309 2.48 -5.44 -0.10
N ALA A 310 2.95 -4.38 -0.79
CA ALA A 310 3.52 -4.53 -2.12
C ALA A 310 4.82 -5.37 -2.11
N GLN A 311 5.65 -5.24 -1.06
CA GLN A 311 6.83 -6.08 -0.87
C GLN A 311 6.45 -7.55 -0.64
N GLU A 312 5.41 -7.80 0.16
CA GLU A 312 4.89 -9.16 0.36
C GLU A 312 4.35 -9.76 -0.95
N ALA A 313 3.58 -9.00 -1.73
CA ALA A 313 3.12 -9.44 -3.06
C ALA A 313 4.30 -9.80 -3.99
N VAL A 314 5.40 -9.04 -3.95
CA VAL A 314 6.61 -9.34 -4.72
C VAL A 314 7.34 -10.59 -4.19
N ALA A 315 7.32 -10.85 -2.89
CA ALA A 315 7.85 -12.08 -2.31
C ALA A 315 7.03 -13.31 -2.75
N GLN A 316 5.70 -13.20 -2.75
CA GLN A 316 4.79 -14.24 -3.23
C GLN A 316 4.95 -14.47 -4.74
N ALA A 317 5.19 -13.43 -5.54
CA ALA A 317 5.46 -13.54 -6.97
C ALA A 317 6.65 -14.46 -7.29
N LYS A 318 7.67 -14.46 -6.43
CA LYS A 318 8.82 -15.38 -6.54
C LYS A 318 8.37 -16.83 -6.34
N ILE A 319 7.51 -17.12 -5.36
CA ILE A 319 6.96 -18.46 -5.13
C ILE A 319 6.16 -18.95 -6.35
N VAL A 320 5.35 -18.07 -6.95
CA VAL A 320 4.61 -18.38 -8.17
C VAL A 320 5.56 -18.75 -9.33
N SER A 321 6.66 -17.99 -9.50
CA SER A 321 7.67 -18.24 -10.53
C SER A 321 8.46 -19.54 -10.30
N GLU A 322 8.69 -19.94 -9.06
CA GLU A 322 9.38 -21.19 -8.72
C GLU A 322 8.48 -22.43 -8.88
N ASN A 323 7.15 -22.25 -8.88
CA ASN A 323 6.16 -23.34 -8.93
C ASN A 323 5.29 -23.26 -10.20
N THR A 324 5.90 -23.08 -11.36
CA THR A 324 5.17 -22.99 -12.64
C THR A 324 4.35 -24.26 -12.93
N GLN A 325 3.17 -24.09 -13.53
CA GLN A 325 2.25 -25.20 -13.85
C GLN A 325 2.49 -25.84 -15.22
N ASN A 326 3.66 -25.60 -15.83
CA ASN A 326 4.03 -25.99 -17.19
C ASN A 326 4.41 -27.48 -17.36
N GLN A 327 4.12 -28.34 -16.37
CA GLN A 327 4.38 -29.77 -16.53
C GLN A 327 3.39 -30.42 -17.49
N ASN A 328 3.81 -31.50 -18.15
CA ASN A 328 2.96 -32.30 -19.05
C ASN A 328 1.57 -32.53 -18.42
N SER A 329 0.53 -32.25 -19.21
CA SER A 329 -0.85 -32.52 -18.81
C SER A 329 -1.01 -33.99 -18.46
N LEU A 330 -1.87 -34.26 -17.47
CA LEU A 330 -2.28 -35.62 -17.16
C LEU A 330 -2.98 -36.21 -18.40
N ASP A 331 -2.64 -37.45 -18.74
CA ASP A 331 -3.26 -38.18 -19.85
C ASP A 331 -4.71 -38.53 -19.47
N ALA A 332 -5.67 -37.72 -19.94
CA ALA A 332 -7.09 -37.92 -19.66
C ALA A 332 -7.65 -39.26 -20.22
N GLY A 333 -6.89 -39.95 -21.08
CA GLY A 333 -7.22 -41.29 -21.56
C GLY A 333 -6.79 -42.42 -20.63
N LYS A 334 -6.07 -42.13 -19.54
CA LYS A 334 -5.62 -43.12 -18.55
C LYS A 334 -6.31 -42.93 -17.21
N PRO A 335 -6.51 -44.01 -16.44
CA PRO A 335 -6.95 -43.90 -15.06
C PRO A 335 -5.96 -43.04 -14.25
N PHE A 336 -6.47 -41.98 -13.62
CA PHE A 336 -5.72 -41.15 -12.70
C PHE A 336 -5.95 -41.64 -11.27
N ASN A 337 -4.87 -41.98 -10.55
CA ASN A 337 -4.93 -42.37 -9.16
C ASN A 337 -4.45 -41.21 -8.25
N PRO A 338 -5.37 -40.47 -7.59
CA PRO A 338 -5.00 -39.34 -6.75
C PRO A 338 -4.11 -39.71 -5.55
N TYR A 339 -4.04 -40.98 -5.16
CA TYR A 339 -3.16 -41.45 -4.08
C TYR A 339 -1.69 -41.59 -4.50
N THR A 340 -1.40 -41.72 -5.81
CA THR A 340 -0.04 -42.02 -6.31
C THR A 340 0.43 -41.07 -7.40
N ASP A 341 -0.50 -40.48 -8.15
CA ASP A 341 -0.20 -39.76 -9.40
C ASP A 341 -0.24 -38.23 -9.19
N ALA A 342 -0.36 -37.78 -7.94
CA ALA A 342 -0.56 -36.38 -7.56
C ALA A 342 0.71 -35.69 -7.02
N SER A 343 1.92 -36.15 -7.40
CA SER A 343 3.17 -35.57 -6.88
C SER A 343 3.36 -34.07 -7.21
N PHE A 344 2.66 -33.56 -8.24
CA PHE A 344 2.65 -32.14 -8.59
C PHE A 344 1.82 -31.27 -7.63
N ALA A 345 0.93 -31.88 -6.85
CA ALA A 345 -0.09 -31.17 -6.07
C ALA A 345 0.50 -30.19 -5.03
N GLU A 346 1.65 -30.52 -4.42
CA GLU A 346 2.32 -29.59 -3.50
C GLU A 346 2.78 -28.31 -4.20
N SER A 347 3.37 -28.42 -5.39
CA SER A 347 3.78 -27.25 -6.17
C SER A 347 2.57 -26.45 -6.67
N MET A 348 1.51 -27.14 -7.08
CA MET A 348 0.24 -26.53 -7.47
C MET A 348 -0.38 -25.76 -6.31
N LEU A 349 -0.38 -26.32 -5.09
CA LEU A 349 -0.91 -25.69 -3.89
C LEU A 349 -0.11 -24.44 -3.52
N LYS A 350 1.23 -24.52 -3.51
CA LYS A 350 2.10 -23.37 -3.25
C LYS A 350 1.89 -22.25 -4.27
N ASN A 351 1.76 -22.60 -5.54
CA ASN A 351 1.47 -21.63 -6.59
C ASN A 351 0.13 -20.93 -6.36
N ALA A 352 -0.95 -21.70 -6.16
CA ALA A 352 -2.29 -21.18 -5.98
C ALA A 352 -2.41 -20.29 -4.74
N GLN A 353 -1.85 -20.73 -3.60
CA GLN A 353 -1.83 -19.96 -2.36
C GLN A 353 -1.06 -18.65 -2.51
N ALA A 354 0.10 -18.68 -3.18
CA ALA A 354 0.87 -17.46 -3.43
C ALA A 354 0.12 -16.48 -4.35
N GLN A 355 -0.59 -16.96 -5.38
CA GLN A 355 -1.43 -16.10 -6.21
C GLN A 355 -2.60 -15.48 -5.43
N ALA A 356 -3.28 -16.26 -4.58
CA ALA A 356 -4.34 -15.75 -3.71
C ALA A 356 -3.80 -14.68 -2.75
N GLU A 357 -2.62 -14.91 -2.17
CA GLU A 357 -1.99 -13.94 -1.28
C GLU A 357 -1.59 -12.65 -2.02
N ILE A 358 -1.09 -12.73 -3.25
CA ILE A 358 -0.82 -11.54 -4.08
C ILE A 358 -2.08 -10.68 -4.25
N LEU A 359 -3.24 -11.29 -4.51
CA LEU A 359 -4.50 -10.58 -4.66
C LEU A 359 -4.94 -9.94 -3.34
N ASN A 360 -4.85 -10.68 -2.22
CA ASN A 360 -5.11 -10.14 -0.89
C ASN A 360 -4.22 -8.92 -0.60
N GLN A 361 -2.91 -9.01 -0.85
CA GLN A 361 -1.98 -7.91 -0.63
C GLN A 361 -2.28 -6.69 -1.52
N ALA A 362 -2.67 -6.89 -2.78
CA ALA A 362 -3.11 -5.82 -3.67
C ALA A 362 -4.35 -5.08 -3.12
N GLU A 363 -5.33 -5.80 -2.56
CA GLU A 363 -6.45 -5.19 -1.87
C GLU A 363 -6.03 -4.44 -0.60
N GLN A 364 -5.09 -4.97 0.17
CA GLN A 364 -4.58 -4.29 1.36
C GLN A 364 -3.84 -3.00 1.01
N VAL A 365 -3.17 -2.93 -0.14
CA VAL A 365 -2.61 -1.67 -0.68
C VAL A 365 -3.72 -0.65 -0.92
N VAL A 366 -4.86 -1.06 -1.51
CA VAL A 366 -6.04 -0.17 -1.67
C VAL A 366 -6.55 0.30 -0.30
N LYS A 367 -6.76 -0.62 0.65
CA LYS A 367 -7.27 -0.29 1.99
C LYS A 367 -6.33 0.65 2.76
N ASN A 368 -5.02 0.48 2.61
CA ASN A 368 -4.05 1.40 3.21
C ASN A 368 -4.09 2.77 2.52
N PHE A 369 -4.18 2.82 1.19
CA PHE A 369 -4.32 4.08 0.47
C PHE A 369 -5.58 4.86 0.88
N GLU A 370 -6.70 4.18 1.11
CA GLU A 370 -7.96 4.80 1.55
C GLU A 370 -7.90 5.43 2.94
N LYS A 371 -6.85 5.17 3.73
CA LYS A 371 -6.60 5.87 5.00
C LYS A 371 -6.06 7.29 4.78
N ILE A 372 -5.52 7.60 3.60
CA ILE A 372 -5.02 8.93 3.27
C ILE A 372 -6.23 9.87 3.09
N PRO A 373 -6.25 11.06 3.71
CA PRO A 373 -7.36 12.00 3.63
C PRO A 373 -7.69 12.32 2.18
N THR A 374 -8.95 12.13 1.79
CA THR A 374 -9.42 12.37 0.42
C THR A 374 -9.16 13.81 -0.02
N ALA A 375 -9.27 14.78 0.89
CA ALA A 375 -8.95 16.18 0.60
C ALA A 375 -7.47 16.36 0.20
N PHE A 376 -6.55 15.67 0.89
CA PHE A 376 -5.11 15.72 0.56
C PHE A 376 -4.83 15.04 -0.78
N VAL A 377 -5.49 13.91 -1.05
CA VAL A 377 -5.38 13.23 -2.35
C VAL A 377 -5.87 14.14 -3.48
N ASN A 378 -7.02 14.76 -3.33
CA ASN A 378 -7.67 15.53 -4.39
C ASN A 378 -7.07 16.92 -4.62
N ASP A 379 -6.37 17.49 -3.63
CA ASP A 379 -5.79 18.84 -3.75
C ASP A 379 -4.26 18.85 -3.88
N SER A 380 -3.58 17.78 -3.49
CA SER A 380 -2.11 17.74 -3.50
C SER A 380 -1.54 16.45 -4.09
N LEU A 381 -1.83 15.27 -3.53
CA LEU A 381 -1.14 14.04 -3.94
C LEU A 381 -1.56 13.53 -5.34
N GLY A 382 -2.78 13.84 -5.79
CA GLY A 382 -3.37 13.35 -7.03
C GLY A 382 -3.52 14.39 -8.15
N VAL A 383 -3.08 15.64 -7.96
CA VAL A 383 -3.39 16.77 -8.86
C VAL A 383 -2.41 16.99 -10.00
N CYS A 384 -1.60 15.99 -10.31
CA CYS A 384 -0.54 16.07 -11.32
C CYS A 384 -0.98 16.65 -12.68
N TYR A 385 -2.22 16.41 -13.08
CA TYR A 385 -2.79 16.84 -14.37
C TYR A 385 -3.76 18.00 -14.28
N GLU A 386 -4.06 18.46 -13.06
CA GLU A 386 -4.95 19.61 -12.88
C GLU A 386 -4.27 20.87 -13.41
N VAL A 387 -5.06 21.78 -13.97
CA VAL A 387 -4.60 23.07 -14.47
C VAL A 387 -5.02 24.14 -13.49
N GLN A 388 -4.05 24.91 -13.00
CA GLN A 388 -4.28 26.07 -12.15
C GLN A 388 -3.60 27.29 -12.79
N ASP A 389 -4.35 28.39 -12.92
CA ASP A 389 -3.87 29.64 -13.53
C ASP A 389 -3.29 29.46 -14.96
N GLY A 390 -3.83 28.49 -15.71
CA GLY A 390 -3.42 28.20 -17.08
C GLY A 390 -2.19 27.29 -17.21
N GLU A 391 -1.59 26.88 -16.08
CA GLU A 391 -0.46 25.95 -16.04
C GLU A 391 -0.84 24.64 -15.36
N ARG A 392 -0.22 23.54 -15.82
CA ARG A 392 -0.37 22.24 -15.16
C ARG A 392 0.30 22.30 -13.78
N ARG A 393 -0.41 21.89 -12.73
CA ARG A 393 0.09 21.83 -11.35
C ARG A 393 1.22 20.82 -11.16
N GLY A 394 1.45 19.92 -12.13
CA GLY A 394 2.46 18.88 -12.03
C GLY A 394 3.12 18.49 -13.35
N THR A 395 3.93 17.44 -13.31
CA THR A 395 4.80 17.00 -14.42
C THR A 395 4.50 15.57 -14.85
N ASN A 396 5.02 15.15 -16.00
CA ASN A 396 5.02 13.73 -16.36
C ASN A 396 5.78 12.89 -15.31
N PRO A 397 5.48 11.59 -15.17
CA PRO A 397 6.06 10.76 -14.13
C PRO A 397 7.54 10.58 -14.39
N GLY A 398 8.32 10.54 -13.31
CA GLY A 398 9.76 10.44 -13.40
C GLY A 398 10.47 11.71 -13.92
N GLN A 399 9.74 12.80 -14.15
CA GLN A 399 10.30 14.12 -14.44
C GLN A 399 10.25 15.03 -13.21
N THR A 400 11.17 15.98 -13.16
CA THR A 400 11.15 17.09 -12.21
C THR A 400 11.30 18.39 -12.99
N THR A 401 10.29 19.25 -12.96
CA THR A 401 10.32 20.63 -13.49
C THR A 401 10.10 21.65 -12.37
N SER A 402 10.17 22.94 -12.70
CA SER A 402 9.86 24.05 -11.78
C SER A 402 8.43 24.01 -11.20
N ASN A 403 7.52 23.22 -11.78
CA ASN A 403 6.12 23.13 -11.36
C ASN A 403 5.82 21.82 -10.59
N THR A 404 6.84 21.03 -10.23
CA THR A 404 6.64 19.73 -9.54
C THR A 404 6.25 19.88 -8.07
N TRP A 405 6.56 21.02 -7.46
CA TRP A 405 6.38 21.24 -6.02
C TRP A 405 4.90 21.40 -5.65
N GLY A 406 4.51 20.90 -4.48
CA GLY A 406 3.13 21.02 -3.98
C GLY A 406 2.11 20.11 -4.66
N ALA A 407 2.52 19.34 -5.67
CA ALA A 407 1.69 18.33 -6.35
C ALA A 407 2.40 16.97 -6.41
N GLY A 408 1.67 15.90 -6.10
CA GLY A 408 2.13 14.53 -6.25
C GLY A 408 2.12 14.15 -7.72
N CYS A 409 3.22 14.44 -8.42
CA CYS A 409 3.37 14.24 -9.87
C CYS A 409 3.63 12.78 -10.27
N ALA A 410 3.17 11.86 -9.42
CA ALA A 410 3.40 10.44 -9.54
C ALA A 410 2.11 9.67 -9.88
N TYR A 411 1.10 10.28 -10.52
CA TYR A 411 -0.03 9.54 -11.10
C TYR A 411 -0.93 8.81 -10.09
N VAL A 412 -0.84 9.16 -8.80
CA VAL A 412 -1.49 8.46 -7.70
C VAL A 412 -2.99 8.24 -7.94
N GLY A 413 -3.73 9.26 -8.38
CA GLY A 413 -5.16 9.18 -8.67
C GLY A 413 -5.53 8.22 -9.83
N GLN A 414 -4.73 8.21 -10.89
CA GLN A 414 -4.92 7.27 -12.00
C GLN A 414 -4.54 5.85 -11.57
N THR A 415 -3.43 5.69 -10.84
CA THR A 415 -2.94 4.38 -10.42
C THR A 415 -3.89 3.69 -9.44
N ILE A 416 -4.49 4.41 -8.48
CA ILE A 416 -5.51 3.80 -7.60
C ILE A 416 -6.74 3.34 -8.39
N THR A 417 -7.17 4.11 -9.41
CA THR A 417 -8.27 3.74 -10.30
C THR A 417 -7.92 2.48 -11.10
N ASN A 418 -6.71 2.44 -11.68
CA ASN A 418 -6.22 1.28 -12.42
C ASN A 418 -6.09 0.05 -11.53
N LEU A 419 -5.63 0.19 -10.29
CA LEU A 419 -5.53 -0.91 -9.32
C LEU A 419 -6.93 -1.47 -9.01
N LYS A 420 -7.89 -0.62 -8.63
CA LYS A 420 -9.28 -1.05 -8.38
C LYS A 420 -9.89 -1.75 -9.59
N ASN A 421 -9.68 -1.21 -10.78
CA ASN A 421 -10.15 -1.81 -12.02
C ASN A 421 -9.46 -3.17 -12.26
N SER A 422 -8.14 -3.26 -12.12
CA SER A 422 -7.41 -4.51 -12.33
C SER A 422 -7.89 -5.60 -11.37
N ILE A 423 -8.15 -5.29 -10.10
CA ILE A 423 -8.71 -6.24 -9.11
C ILE A 423 -10.09 -6.70 -9.56
N ALA A 424 -10.98 -5.76 -9.92
CA ALA A 424 -12.33 -6.10 -10.37
C ALA A 424 -12.35 -6.99 -11.62
N HIS A 425 -11.46 -6.73 -12.60
CA HIS A 425 -11.35 -7.52 -13.81
C HIS A 425 -10.66 -8.88 -13.59
N PHE A 426 -9.97 -9.06 -12.46
CA PHE A 426 -9.32 -10.33 -12.09
C PHE A 426 -10.26 -11.29 -11.37
N GLY A 427 -11.53 -10.94 -11.16
CA GLY A 427 -12.48 -11.73 -10.37
C GLY A 427 -12.66 -13.17 -10.86
N THR A 428 -12.74 -13.40 -12.18
CA THR A 428 -12.83 -14.75 -12.74
C THR A 428 -11.58 -15.58 -12.45
N GLN A 429 -10.40 -14.98 -12.59
CA GLN A 429 -9.14 -15.65 -12.28
C GLN A 429 -8.99 -15.90 -10.77
N ALA A 430 -9.51 -15.01 -9.92
CA ALA A 430 -9.54 -15.20 -8.47
C ALA A 430 -10.37 -16.44 -8.09
N GLU A 431 -11.56 -16.60 -8.67
CA GLU A 431 -12.39 -17.80 -8.48
C GLU A 431 -11.66 -19.08 -8.95
N GLN A 432 -10.96 -19.01 -10.07
CA GLN A 432 -10.16 -20.13 -10.59
C GLN A 432 -8.98 -20.47 -9.66
N ILE A 433 -8.31 -19.47 -9.09
CA ILE A 433 -7.24 -19.65 -8.11
C ILE A 433 -7.80 -20.35 -6.87
N ASP A 434 -8.93 -19.90 -6.32
CA ASP A 434 -9.57 -20.51 -5.16
C ASP A 434 -9.98 -21.96 -5.41
N GLN A 435 -10.53 -22.24 -6.59
CA GLN A 435 -10.82 -23.61 -7.01
C GLN A 435 -9.54 -24.46 -7.04
N ALA A 436 -8.45 -23.92 -7.60
CA ALA A 436 -7.19 -24.62 -7.69
C ALA A 436 -6.53 -24.84 -6.31
N VAL A 437 -6.66 -23.90 -5.36
CA VAL A 437 -6.26 -24.10 -3.95
C VAL A 437 -6.98 -25.30 -3.36
N ASN A 438 -8.30 -25.38 -3.51
CA ASN A 438 -9.10 -26.46 -2.94
C ASN A 438 -8.78 -27.83 -3.59
N ILE A 439 -8.61 -27.88 -4.92
CA ILE A 439 -8.22 -29.10 -5.63
C ILE A 439 -6.82 -29.54 -5.19
N ALA A 440 -5.85 -28.62 -5.16
CA ALA A 440 -4.48 -28.95 -4.80
C ALA A 440 -4.36 -29.38 -3.32
N ASP A 441 -5.05 -28.71 -2.39
CA ASP A 441 -5.11 -29.14 -0.99
C ASP A 441 -5.73 -30.53 -0.84
N THR A 442 -6.80 -30.80 -1.60
CA THR A 442 -7.46 -32.11 -1.60
C THR A 442 -6.53 -33.18 -2.13
N LEU A 443 -5.79 -32.93 -3.21
CA LEU A 443 -4.80 -33.86 -3.77
C LEU A 443 -3.63 -34.11 -2.81
N VAL A 444 -3.08 -33.08 -2.19
CA VAL A 444 -2.00 -33.21 -1.19
C VAL A 444 -2.45 -34.05 0.00
N ASN A 445 -3.69 -33.85 0.45
CA ASN A 445 -4.24 -34.48 1.64
C ASN A 445 -5.27 -35.58 1.31
N PHE A 446 -5.18 -36.23 0.15
CA PHE A 446 -6.28 -37.02 -0.43
C PHE A 446 -6.78 -38.16 0.45
N LYS A 447 -5.88 -38.83 1.20
CA LYS A 447 -6.27 -39.88 2.15
C LYS A 447 -6.97 -39.34 3.40
N SER A 448 -6.66 -38.10 3.79
CA SER A 448 -7.21 -37.46 4.98
C SER A 448 -8.51 -36.70 4.71
N ARG A 449 -8.73 -36.29 3.46
CA ARG A 449 -9.94 -35.66 2.95
C ARG A 449 -10.95 -36.73 2.58
#